data_AF-A0A7J8PPQ5-F1
#
_entry.id   AF-A0A7J8PPQ5-F1
#
_cell.length_a   1.000
_cell.length_b   1.000
_cell.length_c   1.000
_cell.angle_alpha   90.00
_cell.angle_beta   90.00
_cell.angle_gamma   90.00
#
_symmetry.space_group_name_H-M   'P 1'
#
loop_
_entity.id
_entity.type
_entity.pdbx_description
1 polymer ?
#
loop_
_entity_poly.entity_id
_entity_poly.type
_entity_poly.pdbx_seq_one_letter_code
_entity_poly.pdbx_strand_id
1 'polypeptide(L)'
;MYNRRNKFNPLWNSLVLGGVKKGEKYLGTVSMIGVNFEDNHVATGFGNHLARPILRQEWHENLSFEDGVKLLEKCMRVLLYRDRSAINKLQIAKITEEGMTISPPYSLKTYW
;
A
#
# COMPACT_ATOMS: atom_id res chain seq x y z
N MET A 1 -10.80 -5.10 14.84
CA MET A 1 -10.96 -6.28 13.95
C MET A 1 -11.32 -7.55 14.71
N TYR A 2 -10.45 -8.04 15.60
CA TYR A 2 -10.62 -9.32 16.31
C TYR A 2 -11.95 -9.49 17.06
N ASN A 3 -12.37 -8.51 17.86
CA ASN A 3 -13.65 -8.56 18.59
C ASN A 3 -14.88 -8.75 17.68
N ARG A 4 -14.89 -8.11 16.50
CA ARG A 4 -15.99 -8.23 15.53
C ARG A 4 -16.02 -9.61 14.88
N ARG A 5 -14.85 -10.16 14.54
CA ARG A 5 -14.71 -11.55 14.07
C ARG A 5 -15.28 -12.55 15.08
N ASN A 6 -14.99 -12.38 16.37
CA ASN A 6 -15.47 -13.30 17.43
C ASN A 6 -17.00 -13.30 17.60
N LYS A 7 -17.67 -12.23 17.15
CA LYS A 7 -19.14 -12.12 17.13
C LYS A 7 -19.76 -12.65 15.83
N PHE A 8 -18.99 -13.38 15.00
CA PHE A 8 -19.39 -13.85 13.67
C PHE A 8 -19.97 -12.75 12.76
N ASN A 9 -19.57 -11.49 12.99
CA ASN A 9 -19.98 -10.33 12.21
C ASN A 9 -18.73 -9.46 11.94
N PRO A 10 -17.79 -9.94 11.09
CA PRO A 10 -16.51 -9.29 10.87
C PRO A 10 -16.65 -7.97 10.12
N LEU A 11 -15.67 -7.09 10.29
CA LEU A 11 -15.47 -5.95 9.40
C LEU A 11 -14.67 -6.45 8.20
N TRP A 12 -15.25 -6.39 7.00
CA TRP A 12 -14.66 -6.95 5.78
C TRP A 12 -13.62 -6.00 5.16
N ASN A 13 -12.56 -5.71 5.92
CA ASN A 13 -11.50 -4.81 5.49
C ASN A 13 -10.12 -5.46 5.68
N SER A 14 -9.20 -5.13 4.78
CA SER A 14 -7.76 -5.27 4.98
C SER A 14 -7.17 -3.88 4.97
N LEU A 15 -6.61 -3.46 6.09
CA LEU A 15 -6.16 -2.08 6.31
C LEU A 15 -4.64 -2.02 6.32
N VAL A 16 -4.11 -0.91 5.82
CA VAL A 16 -2.70 -0.53 5.95
C VAL A 16 -2.65 0.71 6.82
N LEU A 17 -1.75 0.70 7.80
CA LEU A 17 -1.48 1.81 8.69
C LEU A 17 -0.04 2.25 8.47
N GLY A 18 0.14 3.50 8.04
CA GLY A 18 1.45 4.12 7.86
C GLY A 18 1.52 5.42 8.65
N GLY A 19 2.68 5.71 9.23
CA GLY A 19 2.87 6.93 10.02
C GLY A 19 4.33 7.21 10.32
N VAL A 20 4.63 8.46 10.68
CA VAL A 20 5.94 8.88 11.18
C VAL A 20 5.74 9.64 12.48
N LYS A 21 6.51 9.31 13.51
CA LYS A 21 6.46 9.98 14.82
C LYS A 21 7.84 10.00 15.45
N LYS A 22 8.36 11.20 15.78
CA LYS A 22 9.68 11.37 16.42
C LYS A 22 10.82 10.66 15.66
N GLY A 23 10.83 10.77 14.34
CA GLY A 23 11.79 10.15 13.44
C GLY A 23 11.53 8.68 13.14
N GLU A 24 10.68 8.01 13.91
CA GLU A 24 10.38 6.60 13.72
C GLU A 24 9.25 6.41 12.70
N LYS A 25 9.50 5.55 11.71
CA LYS A 25 8.56 5.17 10.67
C LYS A 25 7.83 3.89 11.12
N TYR A 26 6.52 3.88 10.95
CA TYR A 26 5.69 2.70 11.19
C TYR A 26 4.93 2.34 9.92
N LEU A 27 4.97 1.05 9.56
CA LEU A 27 4.16 0.50 8.48
C LEU A 27 3.65 -0.88 8.89
N GLY A 28 2.33 -0.98 9.07
CA GLY A 28 1.68 -2.21 9.48
C GLY A 28 0.41 -2.48 8.70
N THR A 29 -0.05 -3.73 8.77
CA THR A 29 -1.34 -4.14 8.18
C THR A 29 -2.17 -4.91 9.17
N VAL A 30 -3.50 -4.86 9.02
CA VAL A 30 -4.45 -5.67 9.76
C VAL A 30 -5.53 -6.20 8.84
N SER A 31 -5.76 -7.51 8.91
CA SER A 31 -6.79 -8.22 8.13
C SER A 31 -8.14 -8.28 8.86
N MET A 32 -9.18 -8.72 8.13
CA MET A 32 -10.54 -8.90 8.66
C MET A 32 -10.63 -9.86 9.85
N ILE A 33 -9.71 -10.83 9.94
CA ILE A 33 -9.66 -11.80 11.05
C ILE A 33 -8.75 -11.35 12.20
N GLY A 34 -8.14 -10.17 12.11
CA GLY A 34 -7.29 -9.60 13.16
C GLY A 34 -5.82 -10.02 13.12
N VAL A 35 -5.39 -10.78 12.10
CA VAL A 35 -3.96 -10.99 11.84
C VAL A 35 -3.35 -9.63 11.50
N ASN A 36 -2.27 -9.29 12.19
CA ASN A 36 -1.52 -8.05 12.03
C ASN A 36 -0.02 -8.31 12.08
N PHE A 37 0.74 -7.50 11.34
CA PHE A 37 2.20 -7.50 11.33
C PHE A 37 2.73 -6.18 10.78
N GLU A 38 4.01 -5.93 11.02
CA GLU A 38 4.79 -4.81 10.47
C GLU A 38 5.75 -5.32 9.41
N ASP A 39 5.99 -4.51 8.37
CA ASP A 39 6.92 -4.84 7.27
C ASP A 39 7.38 -3.54 6.61
N ASN A 40 8.52 -3.59 5.92
CA ASN A 40 9.08 -2.45 5.19
C ASN A 40 8.25 -2.06 3.97
N HIS A 41 7.47 -3.01 3.46
CA HIS A 41 6.51 -2.80 2.39
C HIS A 41 5.28 -3.69 2.60
N VAL A 42 4.09 -3.19 2.29
CA VAL A 42 2.84 -3.96 2.42
C VAL A 42 1.95 -3.76 1.21
N ALA A 43 1.12 -4.77 0.92
CA ALA A 43 0.08 -4.70 -0.09
C ALA A 43 -1.17 -5.43 0.43
N THR A 44 -2.33 -5.15 -0.17
CA THR A 44 -3.59 -5.82 0.14
C THR A 44 -4.20 -6.39 -1.14
N GLY A 45 -5.18 -7.30 -1.00
CA GLY A 45 -5.85 -7.92 -2.15
C GLY A 45 -4.88 -8.57 -3.15
N PHE A 46 -5.14 -8.39 -4.45
CA PHE A 46 -4.26 -8.88 -5.52
C PHE A 46 -2.86 -8.26 -5.51
N GLY A 47 -2.69 -7.09 -4.88
CA GLY A 47 -1.40 -6.47 -4.66
C GLY A 47 -0.43 -7.37 -3.89
N ASN A 48 -0.91 -8.22 -2.98
CA ASN A 48 -0.05 -9.17 -2.27
C ASN A 48 0.60 -10.21 -3.18
N HIS A 49 -0.03 -10.53 -4.31
CA HIS A 49 0.47 -11.54 -5.24
C HIS A 49 1.27 -10.92 -6.39
N LEU A 50 0.88 -9.71 -6.85
CA LEU A 50 1.47 -9.09 -8.04
C LEU A 50 2.43 -7.94 -7.73
N ALA A 51 2.11 -7.09 -6.75
CA ALA A 51 2.95 -5.94 -6.39
C ALA A 51 4.03 -6.30 -5.37
N ARG A 52 3.72 -7.16 -4.40
CA ARG A 52 4.65 -7.49 -3.31
C ARG A 52 5.97 -8.13 -3.77
N PRO A 53 6.02 -9.00 -4.80
CA PRO A 53 7.30 -9.47 -5.34
C PRO A 53 8.18 -8.34 -5.90
N ILE A 54 7.58 -7.36 -6.59
CA ILE A 54 8.27 -6.19 -7.14
C ILE A 54 8.82 -5.33 -5.99
N LEU A 55 7.98 -5.07 -4.98
CA LEU A 55 8.39 -4.34 -3.78
C LEU A 55 9.57 -5.03 -3.08
N ARG A 56 9.54 -6.35 -2.90
CA ARG A 56 10.65 -7.11 -2.29
C ARG A 56 11.95 -7.03 -3.09
N GLN A 57 11.85 -6.95 -4.41
CA GLN A 57 13.02 -6.94 -5.28
C GLN A 57 13.70 -5.56 -5.33
N GLU A 58 12.90 -4.48 -5.32
CA GLU A 58 13.39 -3.13 -5.61
C GLU A 58 13.41 -2.19 -4.40
N TRP A 59 12.73 -2.55 -3.31
CA TRP A 59 12.77 -1.75 -2.09
C TRP A 59 14.15 -1.82 -1.42
N HIS A 60 14.58 -0.69 -0.86
CA HIS A 60 15.73 -0.58 0.02
C HIS A 60 15.56 0.62 0.97
N GLU A 61 16.34 0.66 2.05
CA GLU A 61 16.19 1.65 3.13
C GLU A 61 16.37 3.11 2.65
N ASN A 62 17.32 3.32 1.73
CA ASN A 62 17.69 4.65 1.22
C ASN A 62 16.88 5.10 -0.01
N LEU A 63 15.65 4.61 -0.17
CA LEU A 63 14.81 4.96 -1.32
C LEU A 63 14.41 6.45 -1.25
N SER A 64 14.67 7.19 -2.33
CA SER A 64 14.19 8.57 -2.45
C SER A 64 12.67 8.61 -2.57
N PHE A 65 12.06 9.77 -2.32
CA PHE A 65 10.61 9.91 -2.50
C PHE A 65 10.22 9.67 -3.96
N GLU A 66 10.97 10.24 -4.89
CA GLU A 66 10.74 10.13 -6.33
C GLU A 66 10.86 8.68 -6.82
N ASP A 67 11.85 7.94 -6.33
CA ASP A 67 12.02 6.52 -6.69
C ASP A 67 10.99 5.63 -6.01
N GLY A 68 10.56 5.97 -4.80
CA GLY A 68 9.41 5.34 -4.14
C GLY A 68 8.12 5.52 -4.93
N VAL A 69 7.85 6.72 -5.44
CA VAL A 69 6.72 6.99 -6.33
C VAL A 69 6.81 6.14 -7.60
N LYS A 70 7.96 6.11 -8.28
CA LYS A 70 8.15 5.27 -9.48
C LYS A 70 7.93 3.79 -9.20
N LEU A 71 8.40 3.29 -8.06
CA LEU A 71 8.21 1.89 -7.65
C LEU A 71 6.73 1.57 -7.41
N LEU A 72 5.99 2.47 -6.74
CA LEU A 72 4.55 2.34 -6.57
C LEU A 72 3.80 2.38 -7.90
N GLU A 73 4.14 3.31 -8.79
CA GLU A 73 3.56 3.39 -10.14
C GLU A 73 3.82 2.12 -10.95
N LYS A 74 5.02 1.53 -10.84
CA LYS A 74 5.35 0.24 -11.47
C LYS A 74 4.44 -0.87 -10.95
N CYS A 75 4.25 -0.96 -9.64
CA CYS A 75 3.33 -1.91 -9.02
C CYS A 75 1.89 -1.72 -9.49
N MET A 76 1.42 -0.47 -9.50
CA MET A 76 0.06 -0.12 -9.90
C MET A 76 -0.18 -0.36 -11.39
N ARG A 77 0.83 -0.20 -12.26
CA ARG A 77 0.74 -0.53 -13.69
C ARG A 77 0.57 -2.03 -13.91
N VAL A 78 1.30 -2.86 -13.18
CA VAL A 78 1.13 -4.33 -13.23
C VAL A 78 -0.28 -4.72 -12.79
N LEU A 79 -0.78 -4.13 -11.71
CA LEU A 79 -2.15 -4.35 -11.25
C LEU A 79 -3.17 -3.88 -12.30
N LEU A 80 -3.00 -2.71 -12.90
CA LEU A 80 -3.89 -2.21 -13.94
C LEU A 80 -4.02 -3.16 -15.13
N TYR A 81 -2.95 -3.88 -15.47
CA TYR A 81 -2.96 -4.83 -16.57
C TYR A 81 -3.51 -6.23 -16.21
N ARG A 82 -3.50 -6.61 -14.94
CA ARG A 82 -3.76 -8.00 -14.52
C ARG A 82 -4.92 -8.16 -13.53
N ASP A 83 -5.31 -7.10 -12.85
CA ASP A 83 -6.47 -7.06 -11.96
C ASP A 83 -7.65 -6.41 -12.69
N ARG A 84 -8.71 -7.19 -12.92
CA ARG A 84 -9.93 -6.74 -13.59
C ARG A 84 -10.62 -5.57 -12.87
N SER A 85 -10.45 -5.48 -11.55
CA SER A 85 -11.09 -4.46 -10.72
C SER A 85 -10.28 -3.17 -10.60
N ALA A 86 -9.06 -3.13 -11.16
CA ALA A 86 -8.23 -1.95 -11.13
C ALA A 86 -8.81 -0.83 -12.02
N ILE A 87 -8.74 0.41 -11.53
CA ILE A 87 -9.14 1.61 -12.24
C ILE A 87 -7.89 2.46 -12.44
N ASN A 88 -7.70 3.00 -13.65
CA ASN A 88 -6.57 3.89 -13.94
C ASN A 88 -6.81 5.32 -13.41
N LYS A 89 -6.98 5.44 -12.10
CA LYS A 89 -7.11 6.72 -11.39
C LYS A 89 -6.67 6.50 -9.95
N LEU A 90 -5.51 7.04 -9.59
CA LEU A 90 -4.89 6.78 -8.30
C LEU A 90 -4.37 8.05 -7.64
N GLN A 91 -4.13 7.95 -6.33
CA GLN A 91 -3.56 9.00 -5.50
C GLN A 91 -2.39 8.43 -4.70
N ILE A 92 -1.39 9.27 -4.45
CA ILE A 92 -0.27 8.94 -3.56
C ILE A 92 -0.36 9.83 -2.33
N ALA A 93 -0.29 9.19 -1.16
CA ALA A 93 -0.14 9.87 0.11
C ALA A 93 1.32 9.81 0.57
N LYS A 94 1.88 10.96 0.97
CA LYS A 94 3.20 11.09 1.60
C LYS A 94 3.00 11.47 3.06
N ILE A 95 3.66 10.76 3.96
CA ILE A 95 3.63 11.05 5.39
C ILE A 95 5.06 11.32 5.84
N THR A 96 5.28 12.49 6.44
CA THR A 96 6.54 12.91 7.06
C THR A 96 6.24 13.45 8.47
N GLU A 97 7.27 13.89 9.18
CA GLU A 97 7.07 14.58 10.47
C GLU A 97 6.31 15.90 10.35
N GLU A 98 6.38 16.54 9.19
CA GLU A 98 5.68 17.81 8.89
C GLU A 98 4.17 17.59 8.67
N GLY A 99 3.75 16.35 8.45
CA GLY A 99 2.36 15.97 8.27
C GLY A 99 2.12 15.06 7.08
N MET A 100 0.89 15.08 6.57
CA MET A 100 0.43 14.26 5.46
C MET A 100 0.06 15.13 4.26
N THR A 101 0.56 14.76 3.08
CA THR A 101 0.10 15.33 1.81
C THR A 101 -0.47 14.21 0.93
N ILE A 102 -1.51 14.53 0.16
CA ILE A 102 -2.14 13.60 -0.78
C ILE A 102 -2.14 14.26 -2.15
N SER A 103 -1.65 13.54 -3.17
CA SER A 103 -1.66 14.03 -4.54
C SER A 103 -3.09 14.15 -5.07
N PRO A 104 -3.35 15.06 -6.03
CA PRO A 104 -4.58 14.97 -6.82
C PRO A 104 -4.65 13.61 -7.54
N PRO A 105 -5.86 13.13 -7.88
CA PRO A 105 -6.01 11.91 -8.66
C PRO A 105 -5.34 12.04 -10.03
N TYR A 106 -4.54 11.06 -10.42
CA TYR A 106 -3.90 11.01 -11.73
C TYR A 106 -3.97 9.61 -12.35
N SER A 107 -3.67 9.53 -13.65
CA SER A 107 -3.70 8.28 -14.42
C SER A 107 -2.28 7.89 -14.81
N LEU A 108 -2.00 6.59 -14.83
CA LEU A 108 -0.74 6.06 -15.31
C LEU A 108 -0.71 6.02 -16.83
N LYS A 109 0.46 6.33 -17.41
CA LYS A 109 0.73 6.06 -18.82
C LYS A 109 0.83 4.54 -19.04
N THR A 110 0.09 4.05 -20.01
CA THR A 110 0.07 2.65 -20.44
C THR A 110 0.72 2.52 -21.82
N TYR A 111 1.27 1.33 -22.05
CA TYR A 111 1.89 0.89 -23.29
C TYR A 111 1.27 -0.47 -23.65
N TRP A 112 1.04 -0.69 -24.94
CA TRP A 112 0.42 -1.89 -25.49
C TRP A 112 1.31 -2.47 -26.59
#